data_AF-A0A929EYF4-F1
#
_entry.id   AF-A0A929EYF4-F1
#
_cell.length_a   1.000
_cell.length_b   1.000
_cell.length_c   1.000
_cell.angle_alpha   90.00
_cell.angle_beta   90.00
_cell.angle_gamma   90.00
#
_symmetry.space_group_name_H-M   'P 1'
#
loop_
_entity.id
_entity.type
_entity.pdbx_description
1 polymer ?
#
loop_
_entity_poly.entity_id
_entity_poly.type
_entity_poly.pdbx_seq_one_letter_code
_entity_poly.pdbx_strand_id
1 'polypeptide(L)'
;MIERLVKKSLLLSGIFIWKTAQLITAMALSLSLTLAAGTATAGEGGQPNGQPFLAMQQQITDLETYLSEEFAAVWTRVGELQAAIDSNNARDDAQDQLIALLGGALAELEARVAANEGAIEALEAQDAVLGALITALQGRADDLQAQINAQGDRIDLLVLADQALQQLIDALAARVTLLESGMSTATADIGQLKQQMAAAQSAIATKQDRVYQYCGAGSSIRKIHSNGSVDCETDSVATGGFTSFYVDKYSASDNANNTAIWNWTSVTATCPSGSKRTGGGFWLSGDLPTASDSYPTGSNSWKVTIAGTMPISYTYKSYVVCLSLY
;
A
#
# COMPACT_ATOMS: atom_id res chain seq x y z
N MET A 1 17.01 -63.48 -44.49
CA MET A 1 16.75 -63.57 -45.95
C MET A 1 17.69 -64.55 -46.66
N ILE A 2 19.01 -64.48 -46.43
CA ILE A 2 20.01 -65.38 -47.05
C ILE A 2 19.80 -66.86 -46.66
N GLU A 3 19.44 -67.15 -45.41
CA GLU A 3 19.24 -68.53 -44.93
C GLU A 3 18.03 -69.25 -45.55
N ARG A 4 16.96 -68.49 -45.92
CA ARG A 4 15.80 -69.03 -46.64
C ARG A 4 16.11 -69.34 -48.11
N LEU A 5 17.00 -68.56 -48.74
CA LEU A 5 17.45 -68.81 -50.12
C LEU A 5 18.31 -70.09 -50.21
N VAL A 6 19.17 -70.33 -49.21
CA VAL A 6 19.99 -71.54 -49.13
C VAL A 6 19.12 -72.80 -48.91
N LYS A 7 18.10 -72.73 -48.06
CA LYS A 7 17.14 -73.84 -47.87
C LYS A 7 16.31 -74.15 -49.12
N LYS A 8 15.84 -73.13 -49.86
CA LYS A 8 15.11 -73.35 -51.13
C LYS A 8 16.01 -73.96 -52.22
N SER A 9 17.29 -73.60 -52.28
CA SER A 9 18.25 -74.20 -53.22
C SER A 9 18.55 -75.68 -52.92
N LEU A 10 18.66 -76.05 -51.63
CA LEU A 10 18.86 -77.44 -51.20
C LEU A 10 17.63 -78.33 -51.41
N LEU A 11 16.42 -77.79 -51.32
CA LEU A 11 15.19 -78.53 -51.61
C LEU A 11 14.99 -78.77 -53.12
N LEU A 12 15.35 -77.81 -53.97
CA LEU A 12 15.27 -77.95 -55.42
C LEU A 12 16.27 -78.97 -55.98
N SER A 13 17.46 -79.10 -55.40
CA SER A 13 18.44 -80.11 -55.83
C SER A 13 18.05 -81.54 -55.41
N GLY A 14 17.42 -81.71 -54.24
CA GLY A 14 16.89 -83.00 -53.78
C GLY A 14 15.75 -83.54 -54.65
N ILE A 15 14.86 -82.65 -55.12
CA ILE A 15 13.73 -83.02 -55.99
C ILE A 15 14.21 -83.46 -57.39
N PHE A 16 15.30 -82.87 -57.90
CA PHE A 16 15.85 -83.23 -59.20
C PHE A 16 16.52 -84.62 -59.20
N ILE A 17 17.18 -85.00 -58.09
CA ILE A 17 17.79 -86.33 -57.90
C ILE A 17 16.70 -87.42 -57.78
N TRP A 18 15.54 -87.09 -57.19
CA TRP A 18 14.44 -88.03 -57.06
C TRP A 18 13.73 -88.30 -58.39
N LYS A 19 13.54 -87.26 -59.23
CA LYS A 19 12.97 -87.41 -60.59
C LYS A 19 13.86 -88.19 -61.56
N THR A 20 15.19 -88.04 -61.47
CA THR A 20 16.12 -88.81 -62.33
C THR A 20 16.23 -90.27 -61.91
N ALA A 21 16.10 -90.58 -60.61
CA ALA A 21 16.03 -91.97 -60.13
C ALA A 21 14.74 -92.69 -60.59
N GLN A 22 13.60 -92.00 -60.68
CA GLN A 22 12.35 -92.60 -61.15
C GLN A 22 12.35 -92.97 -62.65
N LEU A 23 13.03 -92.20 -63.51
CA LEU A 23 13.17 -92.52 -64.93
C LEU A 23 14.07 -93.73 -65.19
N ILE A 24 15.10 -93.94 -64.35
CA ILE A 24 16.01 -95.10 -64.46
C ILE A 24 15.35 -96.37 -63.92
N THR A 25 14.46 -96.26 -62.94
CA THR A 25 13.77 -97.43 -62.36
C THR A 25 12.60 -97.90 -63.23
N ALA A 26 11.92 -97.00 -63.94
CA ALA A 26 10.88 -97.36 -64.91
C ALA A 26 11.42 -98.06 -66.18
N MET A 27 12.70 -97.87 -66.54
CA MET A 27 13.35 -98.63 -67.62
C MET A 27 13.92 -99.98 -67.18
N ALA A 28 14.00 -100.27 -65.87
CA ALA A 28 14.58 -101.51 -65.35
C ALA A 28 13.54 -102.62 -65.05
N LEU A 29 12.23 -102.34 -65.13
CA LEU A 29 11.16 -103.31 -64.89
C LEU A 29 10.46 -103.80 -66.18
N SER A 30 11.18 -103.83 -67.31
CA SER A 30 10.82 -104.60 -68.51
C SER A 30 11.74 -105.82 -68.71
N LEU A 31 12.43 -106.23 -67.64
CA LEU A 31 13.26 -107.42 -67.61
C LEU A 31 12.38 -108.68 -67.49
N SER A 32 11.93 -109.15 -68.64
CA SER A 32 12.03 -110.56 -69.05
C SER A 32 11.39 -111.61 -68.14
N LEU A 33 10.15 -111.99 -68.46
CA LEU A 33 9.79 -113.41 -68.48
C LEU A 33 9.27 -113.77 -69.88
N THR A 34 10.22 -113.98 -70.78
CA THR A 34 10.03 -114.69 -72.04
C THR A 34 9.77 -116.16 -71.71
N LEU A 35 8.52 -116.55 -71.44
CA LEU A 35 8.14 -117.96 -71.60
C LEU A 35 7.92 -118.21 -73.09
N ALA A 36 8.98 -118.70 -73.73
CA ALA A 36 8.87 -119.42 -74.99
C ALA A 36 8.04 -120.68 -74.74
N ALA A 37 6.73 -120.61 -75.01
CA ALA A 37 5.92 -121.80 -75.21
C ALA A 37 6.28 -122.40 -76.57
N GLY A 38 7.33 -123.24 -76.59
CA GLY A 38 7.51 -124.19 -77.66
C GLY A 38 6.36 -125.19 -77.65
N THR A 39 5.49 -125.14 -78.65
CA THR A 39 4.57 -126.25 -78.94
C THR A 39 5.27 -127.21 -79.88
N ALA A 40 5.96 -128.16 -79.26
CA ALA A 40 6.23 -129.46 -79.83
C ALA A 40 4.91 -130.15 -80.23
N THR A 41 5.01 -130.89 -81.32
CA THR A 41 4.03 -131.80 -81.90
C THR A 41 3.75 -133.04 -81.04
N ALA A 42 2.54 -133.58 -81.18
CA ALA A 42 2.00 -134.88 -80.70
C ALA A 42 1.74 -134.94 -79.18
N GLY A 43 0.54 -135.20 -78.67
CA GLY A 43 -0.33 -136.35 -78.93
C GLY A 43 -0.51 -137.09 -77.57
N GLU A 44 -1.64 -137.64 -77.16
CA GLU A 44 -2.95 -137.84 -77.79
C GLU A 44 -3.98 -138.10 -76.67
N GLY A 45 -5.15 -137.44 -76.67
CA GLY A 45 -6.28 -137.80 -75.79
C GLY A 45 -6.09 -137.63 -74.27
N GLY A 46 -7.22 -137.57 -73.54
CA GLY A 46 -7.31 -138.11 -72.17
C GLY A 46 -7.01 -137.23 -70.96
N GLN A 47 -7.67 -136.07 -70.81
CA GLN A 47 -8.19 -135.52 -69.53
C GLN A 47 -7.23 -135.25 -68.31
N PRO A 48 -7.57 -134.34 -67.37
CA PRO A 48 -6.83 -133.09 -67.23
C PRO A 48 -6.15 -132.92 -65.86
N ASN A 49 -4.90 -133.36 -65.70
CA ASN A 49 -4.14 -133.22 -64.44
C ASN A 49 -3.30 -131.92 -64.32
N GLY A 50 -3.45 -130.96 -65.23
CA GLY A 50 -2.79 -129.62 -65.18
C GLY A 50 -3.68 -128.47 -64.70
N GLN A 51 -4.97 -128.74 -64.44
CA GLN A 51 -5.97 -127.76 -63.98
C GLN A 51 -5.56 -126.93 -62.74
N PRO A 52 -4.93 -127.50 -61.68
CA PRO A 52 -4.55 -126.69 -60.52
C PRO A 52 -3.42 -125.69 -60.81
N PHE A 53 -2.51 -125.98 -61.74
CA PHE A 53 -1.45 -125.03 -62.14
C PHE A 53 -2.00 -123.88 -62.98
N LEU A 54 -2.97 -124.15 -63.87
CA LEU A 54 -3.69 -123.12 -64.61
C LEU A 54 -4.49 -122.20 -63.67
N ALA A 55 -5.14 -122.76 -62.64
CA ALA A 55 -5.86 -121.97 -61.64
C ALA A 55 -4.93 -121.08 -60.79
N MET A 56 -3.77 -121.61 -60.36
CA MET A 56 -2.76 -120.81 -59.66
C MET A 56 -2.13 -119.73 -60.56
N GLN A 57 -1.89 -120.04 -61.84
CA GLN A 57 -1.35 -119.07 -62.78
C GLN A 57 -2.33 -117.92 -63.03
N GLN A 58 -3.64 -118.23 -63.14
CA GLN A 58 -4.69 -117.22 -63.19
C GLN A 58 -4.71 -116.37 -61.91
N GLN A 59 -4.62 -116.99 -60.73
CA GLN A 59 -4.55 -116.25 -59.45
C GLN A 59 -3.33 -115.32 -59.37
N ILE A 60 -2.17 -115.73 -59.90
CA ILE A 60 -0.97 -114.88 -59.98
C ILE A 60 -1.24 -113.68 -60.89
N THR A 61 -1.81 -113.89 -62.07
CA THR A 61 -2.15 -112.80 -63.01
C THR A 61 -3.19 -111.84 -62.44
N ASP A 62 -4.20 -112.33 -61.74
CA ASP A 62 -5.21 -111.50 -61.08
C ASP A 62 -4.58 -110.66 -59.94
N LEU A 63 -3.67 -111.27 -59.15
CA LEU A 63 -2.92 -110.56 -58.11
C LEU A 63 -1.97 -109.51 -58.67
N GLU A 64 -1.28 -109.80 -59.78
CA GLU A 64 -0.41 -108.85 -60.47
C GLU A 64 -1.20 -107.66 -61.01
N THR A 65 -2.38 -107.93 -61.59
CA THR A 65 -3.29 -106.89 -62.10
C THR A 65 -3.78 -106.02 -60.95
N TYR A 66 -4.31 -106.62 -59.88
CA TYR A 66 -4.77 -105.91 -58.69
C TYR A 66 -3.67 -105.05 -58.05
N LEU A 67 -2.46 -105.60 -57.89
CA LEU A 67 -1.33 -104.88 -57.31
C LEU A 67 -0.91 -103.71 -58.22
N SER A 68 -0.96 -103.87 -59.54
CA SER A 68 -0.64 -102.81 -60.49
C SER A 68 -1.66 -101.66 -60.46
N GLU A 69 -2.96 -101.98 -60.32
CA GLU A 69 -4.04 -101.00 -60.19
C GLU A 69 -3.96 -100.24 -58.86
N GLU A 70 -3.74 -100.95 -57.75
CA GLU A 70 -3.56 -100.34 -56.42
C GLU A 70 -2.32 -99.43 -56.40
N PHE A 71 -1.20 -99.86 -56.99
CA PHE A 71 0.01 -99.04 -57.06
C PHE A 71 -0.22 -97.77 -57.89
N ALA A 72 -0.91 -97.87 -59.03
CA ALA A 72 -1.29 -96.72 -59.84
C ALA A 72 -2.21 -95.75 -59.07
N ALA A 73 -3.19 -96.28 -58.33
CA ALA A 73 -4.08 -95.48 -57.50
C ALA A 73 -3.33 -94.77 -56.37
N VAL A 74 -2.41 -95.46 -55.68
CA VAL A 74 -1.55 -94.88 -54.65
C VAL A 74 -0.68 -93.75 -55.22
N TRP A 75 -0.09 -93.92 -56.41
CA TRP A 75 0.69 -92.86 -57.05
C TRP A 75 -0.13 -91.64 -57.41
N THR A 76 -1.34 -91.83 -57.94
CA THR A 76 -2.28 -90.73 -58.18
C THR A 76 -2.53 -89.97 -56.88
N ARG A 77 -2.83 -90.68 -55.79
CA ARG A 77 -3.06 -90.06 -54.48
C ARG A 77 -1.85 -89.33 -53.92
N VAL A 78 -0.63 -89.86 -54.12
CA VAL A 78 0.61 -89.18 -53.75
C VAL A 78 0.79 -87.90 -54.56
N GLY A 79 0.46 -87.92 -55.86
CA GLY A 79 0.48 -86.74 -56.72
C GLY A 79 -0.49 -85.65 -56.26
N GLU A 80 -1.71 -86.03 -55.89
CA GLU A 80 -2.72 -85.11 -55.34
C GLU A 80 -2.26 -84.49 -54.02
N LEU A 81 -1.71 -85.30 -53.11
CA LEU A 81 -1.15 -84.82 -51.85
C LEU A 81 0.02 -83.86 -52.07
N GLN A 82 0.89 -84.13 -53.05
CA GLN A 82 1.98 -83.23 -53.39
C GLN A 82 1.47 -81.88 -53.89
N ALA A 83 0.46 -81.88 -54.77
CA ALA A 83 -0.17 -80.65 -55.26
C ALA A 83 -0.83 -79.85 -54.12
N ALA A 84 -1.47 -80.54 -53.16
CA ALA A 84 -2.04 -79.91 -51.97
C ALA A 84 -0.97 -79.29 -51.06
N ILE A 85 0.16 -79.98 -50.86
CA ILE A 85 1.32 -79.46 -50.11
C ILE A 85 1.86 -78.21 -50.78
N ASP A 86 2.04 -78.22 -52.11
CA ASP A 86 2.54 -77.06 -52.86
C ASP A 86 1.58 -75.86 -52.76
N SER A 87 0.27 -76.11 -52.79
CA SER A 87 -0.75 -75.07 -52.59
C SER A 87 -0.70 -74.47 -51.18
N ASN A 88 -0.56 -75.31 -50.14
CA ASN A 88 -0.42 -74.83 -48.76
C ASN A 88 0.86 -74.02 -48.58
N ASN A 89 2.00 -74.49 -49.12
CA ASN A 89 3.26 -73.74 -49.08
C ASN A 89 3.13 -72.35 -49.74
N ALA A 90 2.39 -72.24 -50.85
CA ALA A 90 2.13 -70.95 -51.49
C ALA A 90 1.24 -70.04 -50.63
N ARG A 91 0.25 -70.60 -49.93
CA ARG A 91 -0.58 -69.85 -48.97
C ARG A 91 0.22 -69.37 -47.77
N ASP A 92 1.11 -70.21 -47.24
CA ASP A 92 2.00 -69.88 -46.13
C ASP A 92 2.97 -68.76 -46.55
N ASP A 93 3.55 -68.83 -47.75
CA ASP A 93 4.40 -67.76 -48.31
C ASP A 93 3.62 -66.43 -48.44
N ALA A 94 2.33 -66.46 -48.79
CA ALA A 94 1.48 -65.27 -48.86
C ALA A 94 1.09 -64.73 -47.46
N GLN A 95 0.83 -65.61 -46.49
CA GLN A 95 0.57 -65.22 -45.10
C GLN A 95 1.80 -64.58 -44.47
N ASP A 96 3.00 -65.11 -44.72
CA ASP A 96 4.27 -64.53 -44.28
C ASP A 96 4.43 -63.07 -44.79
N GLN A 97 4.03 -62.80 -46.03
CA GLN A 97 4.05 -61.44 -46.60
C GLN A 97 3.04 -60.52 -45.92
N LEU A 98 1.81 -61.00 -45.65
CA LEU A 98 0.79 -60.23 -44.93
C LEU A 98 1.23 -59.91 -43.50
N ILE A 99 1.83 -60.88 -42.80
CA ILE A 99 2.36 -60.69 -41.45
C ILE A 99 3.47 -59.63 -41.46
N ALA A 100 4.37 -59.65 -42.44
CA ALA A 100 5.41 -58.64 -42.57
C ALA A 100 4.84 -57.23 -42.82
N LEU A 101 3.82 -57.11 -43.67
CA LEU A 101 3.13 -55.84 -43.93
C LEU A 101 2.42 -55.31 -42.69
N LEU A 102 1.69 -56.16 -41.97
CA LEU A 102 1.02 -55.80 -40.72
C LEU A 102 2.03 -55.37 -39.65
N GLY A 103 3.17 -56.04 -39.56
CA GLY A 103 4.26 -55.65 -38.67
C GLY A 103 4.82 -54.26 -38.99
N GLY A 104 4.97 -53.93 -40.28
CA GLY A 104 5.40 -52.59 -40.71
C GLY A 104 4.37 -51.50 -40.37
N ALA A 105 3.09 -51.75 -40.65
CA ALA A 105 2.00 -50.82 -40.32
C ALA A 105 1.85 -50.60 -38.80
N LEU A 106 2.05 -51.65 -37.99
CA LEU A 106 2.04 -51.55 -36.54
C LEU A 106 3.18 -50.65 -36.04
N ALA A 107 4.40 -50.85 -36.55
CA ALA A 107 5.54 -50.01 -36.18
C ALA A 107 5.34 -48.52 -36.55
N GLU A 108 4.70 -48.23 -37.69
CA GLU A 108 4.34 -46.86 -38.07
C GLU A 108 3.29 -46.26 -37.12
N LEU A 109 2.28 -47.05 -36.74
CA LEU A 109 1.26 -46.61 -35.79
C LEU A 109 1.87 -46.32 -34.41
N GLU A 110 2.75 -47.19 -33.93
CA GLU A 110 3.48 -47.00 -32.68
C GLU A 110 4.32 -45.70 -32.70
N ALA A 111 5.01 -45.43 -33.80
CA ALA A 111 5.77 -44.19 -33.96
C ALA A 111 4.86 -42.94 -33.95
N ARG A 112 3.69 -43.00 -34.58
CA ARG A 112 2.71 -41.90 -34.57
C ARG A 112 2.09 -41.69 -33.19
N VAL A 113 1.81 -42.76 -32.45
CA VAL A 113 1.32 -42.68 -31.07
C VAL A 113 2.35 -42.00 -30.18
N ALA A 114 3.62 -42.43 -30.23
CA ALA A 114 4.70 -41.80 -29.47
C ALA A 114 4.87 -40.31 -29.80
N ALA A 115 4.75 -39.93 -31.09
CA ALA A 115 4.80 -38.53 -31.50
C ALA A 115 3.62 -37.71 -30.96
N ASN A 116 2.42 -38.29 -30.95
CA ASN A 116 1.23 -37.65 -30.39
C ASN A 116 1.33 -37.49 -28.87
N GLU A 117 1.85 -38.49 -28.16
CA GLU A 117 2.12 -38.41 -26.71
C GLU A 117 3.06 -37.24 -26.40
N GLY A 118 4.17 -37.09 -27.13
CA GLY A 118 5.08 -35.95 -26.97
C GLY A 118 4.42 -34.60 -27.31
N ALA A 119 3.51 -34.55 -28.28
CA ALA A 119 2.75 -33.34 -28.59
C ALA A 119 1.75 -32.97 -27.48
N ILE A 120 1.12 -33.97 -26.84
CA ILE A 120 0.23 -33.78 -25.70
C ILE A 120 1.01 -33.21 -24.52
N GLU A 121 2.16 -33.79 -24.18
CA GLU A 121 3.02 -33.28 -23.09
C GLU A 121 3.44 -31.83 -23.32
N ALA A 122 3.79 -31.46 -24.55
CA ALA A 122 4.13 -30.08 -24.91
C ALA A 122 2.95 -29.11 -24.75
N LEU A 123 1.73 -29.54 -25.13
CA LEU A 123 0.51 -28.74 -24.95
C LEU A 123 0.15 -28.57 -23.47
N GLU A 124 0.29 -29.63 -22.66
CA GLU A 124 0.08 -29.57 -21.21
C GLU A 124 1.05 -28.58 -20.54
N ALA A 125 2.32 -28.57 -20.97
CA ALA A 125 3.29 -27.59 -20.50
C ALA A 125 2.91 -26.15 -20.89
N GLN A 126 2.40 -25.94 -22.11
CA GLN A 126 1.92 -24.64 -22.55
C GLN A 126 0.68 -24.18 -21.75
N ASP A 127 -0.26 -25.09 -21.47
CA ASP A 127 -1.45 -24.80 -20.67
C ASP A 127 -1.08 -24.39 -19.24
N ALA A 128 -0.10 -25.08 -18.63
CA ALA A 128 0.42 -24.70 -17.31
C ALA A 128 1.01 -23.27 -17.30
N VAL A 129 1.74 -22.87 -18.35
CA VAL A 129 2.26 -21.50 -18.50
C VAL A 129 1.13 -20.48 -18.66
N LEU A 130 0.12 -20.80 -19.47
CA LEU A 130 -1.05 -19.92 -19.64
C LEU A 130 -1.83 -19.76 -18.33
N GLY A 131 -2.00 -20.83 -17.55
CA GLY A 131 -2.62 -20.79 -16.22
C GLY A 131 -1.86 -19.89 -15.24
N ALA A 132 -0.53 -19.95 -15.25
CA ALA A 132 0.31 -19.06 -14.43
C ALA A 132 0.18 -17.59 -14.86
N LEU A 133 0.14 -17.31 -16.17
CA LEU A 133 -0.06 -15.95 -16.70
C LEU A 133 -1.42 -15.38 -16.32
N ILE A 134 -2.48 -16.18 -16.44
CA ILE A 134 -3.84 -15.78 -16.03
C ILE A 134 -3.86 -15.40 -14.55
N THR A 135 -3.26 -16.23 -13.69
CA THR A 135 -3.17 -15.96 -12.25
C THR A 135 -2.42 -14.66 -11.96
N ALA A 136 -1.31 -14.40 -12.66
CA ALA A 136 -0.54 -13.16 -12.50
C ALA A 136 -1.33 -11.92 -12.98
N LEU A 137 -2.08 -12.03 -14.07
CA LEU A 137 -2.92 -10.94 -14.57
C LEU A 137 -4.09 -10.64 -13.64
N GLN A 138 -4.70 -11.68 -13.04
CA GLN A 138 -5.73 -11.52 -12.02
C GLN A 138 -5.18 -10.78 -10.80
N GLY A 139 -4.01 -11.16 -10.28
CA GLY A 139 -3.36 -10.46 -9.17
C GLY A 139 -3.09 -8.97 -9.49
N ARG A 140 -2.61 -8.67 -10.69
CA ARG A 140 -2.42 -7.26 -11.13
C ARG A 140 -3.73 -6.49 -11.23
N ALA A 141 -4.82 -7.14 -11.65
CA ALA A 141 -6.14 -6.50 -11.71
C ALA A 141 -6.67 -6.17 -10.30
N ASP A 142 -6.49 -7.08 -9.35
CA ASP A 142 -6.86 -6.87 -7.94
C ASP A 142 -6.05 -5.73 -7.31
N ASP A 143 -4.73 -5.69 -7.56
CA ASP A 143 -3.86 -4.59 -7.09
C ASP A 143 -4.27 -3.24 -7.67
N LEU A 144 -4.60 -3.19 -8.96
CA LEU A 144 -5.08 -1.96 -9.62
C LEU A 144 -6.43 -1.51 -9.05
N GLN A 145 -7.34 -2.45 -8.77
CA GLN A 145 -8.63 -2.13 -8.15
C GLN A 145 -8.43 -1.56 -6.73
N ALA A 146 -7.51 -2.13 -5.95
CA ALA A 146 -7.16 -1.61 -4.63
C ALA A 146 -6.57 -0.18 -4.71
N GLN A 147 -5.71 0.09 -5.70
CA GLN A 147 -5.17 1.43 -5.93
C GLN A 147 -6.25 2.44 -6.33
N ILE A 148 -7.19 2.06 -7.19
CA ILE A 148 -8.33 2.92 -7.58
C ILE A 148 -9.16 3.28 -6.35
N ASN A 149 -9.47 2.30 -5.50
CA ASN A 149 -10.24 2.55 -4.28
C ASN A 149 -9.50 3.53 -3.34
N ALA A 150 -8.20 3.30 -3.11
CA ALA A 150 -7.39 4.19 -2.28
C ALA A 150 -7.25 5.60 -2.86
N GLN A 151 -7.21 5.74 -4.20
CA GLN A 151 -7.24 7.04 -4.84
C GLN A 151 -8.60 7.73 -4.69
N GLY A 152 -9.70 6.97 -4.77
CA GLY A 152 -11.05 7.44 -4.46
C GLY A 152 -11.13 8.05 -3.07
N ASP A 153 -10.68 7.32 -2.05
CA ASP A 153 -10.68 7.81 -0.66
C ASP A 153 -9.86 9.10 -0.49
N ARG A 154 -8.72 9.21 -1.18
CA ARG A 154 -7.88 10.43 -1.16
C ARG A 154 -8.58 11.63 -1.81
N ILE A 155 -9.34 11.39 -2.88
CA ILE A 155 -10.13 12.45 -3.54
C ILE A 155 -11.23 12.94 -2.59
N ASP A 156 -11.94 12.03 -1.92
CA ASP A 156 -13.00 12.39 -0.97
C ASP A 156 -12.46 13.23 0.19
N LEU A 157 -11.28 12.88 0.72
CA LEU A 157 -10.60 13.69 1.75
C LEU A 157 -10.22 15.08 1.25
N LEU A 158 -9.74 15.20 0.01
CA LEU A 158 -9.41 16.50 -0.58
C LEU A 158 -10.66 17.35 -0.77
N VAL A 159 -11.77 16.76 -1.19
CA VAL A 159 -13.06 17.46 -1.33
C VAL A 159 -13.53 18.01 0.02
N LEU A 160 -13.42 17.21 1.09
CA LEU A 160 -13.75 17.68 2.45
C LEU A 160 -12.84 18.81 2.92
N ALA A 161 -11.53 18.72 2.65
CA ALA A 161 -10.59 19.77 2.98
C ALA A 161 -10.88 21.08 2.21
N ASP A 162 -11.24 20.98 0.93
CA ASP A 162 -11.61 22.12 0.10
C ASP A 162 -12.90 22.80 0.60
N GLN A 163 -13.91 22.02 0.98
CA GLN A 163 -15.13 22.55 1.61
C GLN A 163 -14.82 23.30 2.91
N ALA A 164 -13.94 22.76 3.77
CA ALA A 164 -13.54 23.42 4.99
C ALA A 164 -12.78 24.73 4.73
N LEU A 165 -11.91 24.76 3.72
CA LEU A 165 -11.21 25.97 3.29
C LEU A 165 -12.19 27.02 2.75
N GLN A 166 -13.20 26.62 1.98
CA GLN A 166 -14.22 27.52 1.49
C GLN A 166 -15.01 28.17 2.64
N GLN A 167 -15.38 27.40 3.67
CA GLN A 167 -16.03 27.95 4.87
C GLN A 167 -15.13 28.96 5.60
N LEU A 168 -13.82 28.71 5.68
CA LEU A 168 -12.87 29.65 6.28
C LEU A 168 -12.73 30.94 5.46
N ILE A 169 -12.73 30.83 4.13
CA ILE A 169 -12.69 31.98 3.21
C ILE A 169 -13.93 32.85 3.41
N ASP A 170 -15.12 32.24 3.43
CA ASP A 170 -16.39 32.96 3.60
C ASP A 170 -16.45 33.67 4.96
N ALA A 171 -16.02 32.99 6.03
CA ALA A 171 -15.93 33.58 7.37
C ALA A 171 -14.93 34.74 7.43
N LEU A 172 -13.79 34.63 6.76
CA LEU A 172 -12.79 35.69 6.71
C LEU A 172 -13.29 36.89 5.91
N ALA A 173 -13.95 36.66 4.77
CA ALA A 173 -14.58 37.72 3.98
C ALA A 173 -15.61 38.51 4.81
N ALA A 174 -16.48 37.82 5.56
CA ALA A 174 -17.43 38.47 6.45
C ALA A 174 -16.75 39.32 7.55
N ARG A 175 -15.63 38.85 8.11
CA ARG A 175 -14.85 39.62 9.10
C ARG A 175 -14.20 40.86 8.48
N VAL A 176 -13.74 40.78 7.23
CA VAL A 176 -13.20 41.95 6.51
C VAL A 176 -14.29 43.01 6.34
N THR A 177 -15.48 42.62 5.87
CA THR A 177 -16.61 43.56 5.73
C THR A 177 -16.99 44.21 7.07
N LEU A 178 -16.97 43.45 8.17
CA LEU A 178 -17.22 44.00 9.50
C LEU A 178 -16.14 45.02 9.90
N LEU A 179 -14.87 44.71 9.67
CA LEU A 179 -13.77 45.63 9.96
C LEU A 179 -13.84 46.91 9.11
N GLU A 180 -14.19 46.81 7.83
CA GLU A 180 -14.40 47.96 6.95
C GLU A 180 -15.52 48.86 7.46
N SER A 181 -16.65 48.29 7.87
CA SER A 181 -17.76 49.04 8.46
C SER A 181 -17.35 49.74 9.77
N GLY A 182 -16.64 49.04 10.65
CA GLY A 182 -16.15 49.60 11.92
C GLY A 182 -15.13 50.72 11.70
N MET A 183 -14.27 50.61 10.68
CA MET A 183 -13.34 51.65 10.29
C MET A 183 -14.04 52.90 9.76
N SER A 184 -15.12 52.74 9.01
CA SER A 184 -15.97 53.85 8.57
C SER A 184 -16.60 54.58 9.76
N THR A 185 -17.18 53.84 10.71
CA THR A 185 -17.72 54.42 11.96
C THR A 185 -16.64 55.16 12.75
N ALA A 186 -15.48 54.54 12.97
CA ALA A 186 -14.39 55.17 13.71
C ALA A 186 -13.89 56.46 13.01
N THR A 187 -13.85 56.47 11.67
CA THR A 187 -13.51 57.65 10.88
C THR A 187 -14.52 58.78 11.07
N ALA A 188 -15.82 58.45 11.09
CA ALA A 188 -16.89 59.41 11.36
C ALA A 188 -16.82 59.98 12.78
N ASP A 189 -16.62 59.12 13.79
CA ASP A 189 -16.48 59.52 15.19
C ASP A 189 -15.28 60.47 15.39
N ILE A 190 -14.14 60.17 14.77
CA ILE A 190 -12.97 61.07 14.77
C ILE A 190 -13.33 62.42 14.14
N GLY A 191 -14.11 62.42 13.06
CA GLY A 191 -14.60 63.65 12.43
C GLY A 191 -15.46 64.49 13.39
N GLN A 192 -16.38 63.86 14.12
CA GLN A 192 -17.23 64.52 15.10
C GLN A 192 -16.43 65.07 16.29
N LEU A 193 -15.51 64.28 16.84
CA LEU A 193 -14.65 64.70 17.95
C LEU A 193 -13.81 65.92 17.56
N LYS A 194 -13.27 65.95 16.32
CA LYS A 194 -12.55 67.13 15.80
C LYS A 194 -13.44 68.37 15.75
N GLN A 195 -14.69 68.24 15.33
CA GLN A 195 -15.64 69.36 15.31
C GLN A 195 -15.97 69.84 16.72
N GLN A 196 -16.21 68.92 17.67
CA GLN A 196 -16.46 69.26 19.07
C GLN A 196 -15.26 69.99 19.69
N MET A 197 -14.03 69.55 19.41
CA MET A 197 -12.82 70.25 19.85
C MET A 197 -12.73 71.67 19.29
N ALA A 198 -13.00 71.87 18.00
CA ALA A 198 -13.00 73.20 17.40
C ALA A 198 -14.05 74.12 18.02
N ALA A 199 -15.26 73.60 18.27
CA ALA A 199 -16.34 74.32 18.94
C ALA A 199 -15.95 74.68 20.38
N ALA A 200 -15.34 73.76 21.13
CA ALA A 200 -14.86 74.00 22.48
C ALA A 200 -13.74 75.06 22.51
N GLN A 201 -12.79 75.00 21.57
CA GLN A 201 -11.71 75.98 21.43
C GLN A 201 -12.26 77.39 21.16
N SER A 202 -13.24 77.50 20.24
CA SER A 202 -13.91 78.76 19.95
C SER A 202 -14.67 79.30 21.17
N ALA A 203 -15.41 78.44 21.88
CA ALA A 203 -16.14 78.84 23.09
C ALA A 203 -15.18 79.31 24.21
N ILE A 204 -14.02 78.66 24.36
CA ILE A 204 -12.97 79.09 25.29
C ILE A 204 -12.44 80.47 24.87
N ALA A 205 -12.09 80.67 23.60
CA ALA A 205 -11.60 81.95 23.10
C ALA A 205 -12.61 83.09 23.39
N THR A 206 -13.89 82.89 23.06
CA THR A 206 -14.95 83.87 23.36
C THR A 206 -15.07 84.15 24.87
N LYS A 207 -14.90 83.14 25.74
CA LYS A 207 -14.90 83.35 27.19
C LYS A 207 -13.66 84.14 27.64
N GLN A 208 -12.48 83.86 27.09
CA GLN A 208 -11.25 84.61 27.39
C GLN A 208 -11.36 86.07 26.96
N ASP A 209 -11.88 86.34 25.76
CA ASP A 209 -12.11 87.71 25.27
C ASP A 209 -13.04 88.49 26.20
N ARG A 210 -14.13 87.84 26.65
CA ARG A 210 -15.04 88.44 27.65
C ARG A 210 -14.34 88.73 28.97
N VAL A 211 -13.51 87.83 29.47
CA VAL A 211 -12.78 88.07 30.73
C VAL A 211 -11.77 89.22 30.58
N TYR A 212 -11.04 89.29 29.46
CA TYR A 212 -9.99 90.28 29.24
C TYR A 212 -10.52 91.71 29.02
N GLN A 213 -11.68 91.86 28.36
CA GLN A 213 -12.20 93.18 27.97
C GLN A 213 -13.10 93.86 29.01
N TYR A 214 -13.55 93.14 30.04
CA TYR A 214 -14.61 93.66 30.92
C TYR A 214 -14.10 94.57 32.05
N CYS A 215 -12.86 94.42 32.50
CA CYS A 215 -12.25 95.28 33.52
C CYS A 215 -11.07 96.05 32.93
N GLY A 216 -10.99 97.35 33.21
CA GLY A 216 -9.85 98.18 32.79
C GLY A 216 -8.54 97.71 33.41
N ALA A 217 -7.41 98.10 32.80
CA ALA A 217 -6.08 97.79 33.31
C ALA A 217 -5.94 98.19 34.79
N GLY A 218 -5.39 97.30 35.62
CA GLY A 218 -5.27 97.50 37.07
C GLY A 218 -6.55 97.20 37.85
N SER A 219 -7.49 96.42 37.31
CA SER A 219 -8.69 95.93 38.00
C SER A 219 -8.91 94.43 37.76
N SER A 220 -9.51 93.73 38.72
CA SER A 220 -9.83 92.30 38.63
C SER A 220 -11.34 92.05 38.80
N ILE A 221 -11.85 90.94 38.26
CA ILE A 221 -13.25 90.55 38.40
C ILE A 221 -13.49 90.03 39.82
N ARG A 222 -14.34 90.69 40.61
CA ARG A 222 -14.74 90.24 41.95
C ARG A 222 -15.95 89.31 41.94
N LYS A 223 -16.88 89.57 41.03
CA LYS A 223 -18.14 88.84 40.92
C LYS A 223 -18.61 88.85 39.48
N ILE A 224 -19.15 87.72 39.04
CA ILE A 224 -19.88 87.60 37.78
C ILE A 224 -21.35 87.42 38.15
N HIS A 225 -22.22 88.28 37.65
CA HIS A 225 -23.67 88.19 37.88
C HIS A 225 -24.30 87.15 36.94
N SER A 226 -25.49 86.66 37.28
CA SER A 226 -26.21 85.66 36.49
C SER A 226 -26.60 86.14 35.07
N ASN A 227 -26.66 87.46 34.86
CA ASN A 227 -26.87 88.09 33.55
C ASN A 227 -25.57 88.25 32.73
N GLY A 228 -24.41 87.87 33.28
CA GLY A 228 -23.11 87.90 32.62
C GLY A 228 -22.34 89.22 32.71
N SER A 229 -22.82 90.22 33.45
CA SER A 229 -22.02 91.40 33.82
C SER A 229 -21.02 91.05 34.92
N VAL A 230 -19.93 91.82 35.02
CA VAL A 230 -18.90 91.60 36.04
C VAL A 230 -18.72 92.84 36.90
N ASP A 231 -18.49 92.64 38.20
CA ASP A 231 -18.05 93.69 39.10
C ASP A 231 -16.52 93.72 39.09
N CYS A 232 -15.95 94.83 38.64
CA CYS A 232 -14.51 95.05 38.64
C CYS A 232 -14.10 95.74 39.95
N GLU A 233 -13.07 95.22 40.61
CA GLU A 233 -12.41 95.88 41.73
C GLU A 233 -11.02 96.32 41.28
N THR A 234 -10.67 97.58 41.53
CA THR A 234 -9.32 98.09 41.30
C THR A 234 -8.34 97.26 42.13
N ASP A 235 -7.30 96.74 41.51
CA ASP A 235 -6.30 95.91 42.15
C ASP A 235 -5.59 96.74 43.22
N SER A 236 -6.03 96.56 44.46
CA SER A 236 -5.43 97.18 45.63
C SER A 236 -4.23 96.34 46.02
N VAL A 237 -3.19 96.37 45.17
CA VAL A 237 -1.83 96.02 45.58
C VAL A 237 -1.32 97.07 46.59
N ALA A 238 -1.98 97.16 47.73
CA ALA A 238 -1.41 97.66 48.96
C ALA A 238 -0.36 96.62 49.39
N THR A 239 0.82 96.68 48.78
CA THR A 239 2.15 96.32 49.33
C THR A 239 2.25 95.06 50.21
N GLY A 240 1.37 94.09 50.04
CA GLY A 240 1.22 92.91 50.91
C GLY A 240 0.91 91.63 50.15
N GLY A 241 1.09 91.63 48.82
CA GLY A 241 1.15 90.40 48.06
C GLY A 241 2.35 89.57 48.55
N PHE A 242 2.13 88.29 48.81
CA PHE A 242 3.18 87.36 49.21
C PHE A 242 4.30 87.38 48.16
N THR A 243 5.47 87.91 48.52
CA THR A 243 6.61 88.05 47.59
C THR A 243 7.33 86.73 47.36
N SER A 244 7.27 85.81 48.32
CA SER A 244 7.72 84.42 48.14
C SER A 244 7.15 83.50 49.23
N PHE A 245 6.93 82.24 48.89
CA PHE A 245 6.67 81.16 49.83
C PHE A 245 7.79 80.13 49.70
N TYR A 246 8.43 79.79 50.81
CA TYR A 246 9.41 78.69 50.86
C TYR A 246 8.76 77.46 51.48
N VAL A 247 8.94 76.33 50.81
CA VAL A 247 8.48 75.02 51.26
C VAL A 247 9.71 74.20 51.61
N ASP A 248 10.00 74.12 52.91
CA ASP A 248 11.17 73.40 53.42
C ASP A 248 10.75 72.08 54.07
N LYS A 249 11.54 71.03 53.83
CA LYS A 249 11.36 69.71 54.42
C LYS A 249 12.35 69.53 55.56
N TYR A 250 11.84 69.44 56.79
CA TYR A 250 12.63 69.11 57.97
C TYR A 250 12.45 67.65 58.32
N SER A 251 13.53 66.95 58.69
CA SER A 251 13.47 65.54 59.07
C SER A 251 14.16 65.27 60.39
N ALA A 252 13.60 64.34 61.17
CA ALA A 252 14.20 63.79 62.38
C ALA A 252 14.37 62.28 62.19
N SER A 253 15.55 61.76 62.50
CA SER A 253 15.93 60.36 62.34
C SER A 253 16.22 59.76 63.72
N ASP A 254 15.79 58.54 63.95
CA ASP A 254 16.21 57.74 65.09
C ASP A 254 16.69 56.36 64.60
N ASN A 255 17.68 55.81 65.29
CA ASN A 255 18.19 54.47 65.05
C ASN A 255 17.88 53.61 66.27
N ALA A 256 16.70 52.97 66.25
CA ALA A 256 16.26 52.12 67.33
C ALA A 256 16.90 50.74 67.19
N ASN A 257 17.92 50.45 67.99
CA ASN A 257 18.36 49.09 68.25
C ASN A 257 17.39 48.44 69.24
N ASN A 258 16.26 47.98 68.72
CA ASN A 258 15.24 47.37 69.56
C ASN A 258 15.54 45.89 69.81
N THR A 259 15.92 45.54 71.04
CA THR A 259 16.17 44.14 71.45
C THR A 259 14.92 43.44 72.00
N ALA A 260 13.79 44.15 72.13
CA ALA A 260 12.55 43.65 72.72
C ALA A 260 11.46 43.39 71.66
N ILE A 261 10.80 42.24 71.77
CA ILE A 261 9.64 41.85 70.95
C ILE A 261 8.46 42.76 71.36
N TRP A 262 7.82 43.44 70.39
CA TRP A 262 6.70 44.39 70.58
C TRP A 262 7.03 45.77 71.17
N ASN A 263 8.14 46.41 70.76
CA ASN A 263 8.44 47.78 71.19
C ASN A 263 7.89 48.83 70.22
N TRP A 264 7.53 49.98 70.78
CA TRP A 264 6.98 51.13 70.08
C TRP A 264 7.95 52.30 70.22
N THR A 265 8.50 52.75 69.11
CA THR A 265 9.39 53.92 69.09
C THR A 265 8.81 54.99 68.20
N SER A 266 8.99 56.26 68.58
CA SER A 266 8.43 57.37 67.81
C SER A 266 9.44 58.47 67.60
N VAL A 267 9.41 59.10 66.43
CA VAL A 267 10.25 60.24 66.08
C VAL A 267 9.37 61.38 65.60
N THR A 268 9.71 62.60 66.01
CA THR A 268 8.93 63.80 65.70
C THR A 268 9.80 64.81 64.97
N ALA A 269 9.38 65.23 63.78
CA ALA A 269 9.99 66.34 63.04
C ALA A 269 9.18 67.62 63.28
N THR A 270 9.85 68.74 63.56
CA THR A 270 9.19 70.00 63.93
C THR A 270 9.64 71.14 63.03
N CYS A 271 8.69 71.91 62.53
CA CYS A 271 8.93 73.15 61.81
C CYS A 271 9.56 74.22 62.71
N PRO A 272 10.51 75.03 62.20
CA PRO A 272 11.06 76.16 62.94
C PRO A 272 9.98 77.17 63.36
N SER A 273 10.27 77.95 64.40
CA SER A 273 9.42 79.08 64.81
C SER A 273 9.14 80.02 63.63
N GLY A 274 7.90 80.47 63.49
CA GLY A 274 7.46 81.35 62.40
C GLY A 274 6.96 80.63 61.15
N SER A 275 7.22 79.34 60.99
CA SER A 275 6.68 78.55 59.86
C SER A 275 5.40 77.79 60.24
N LYS A 276 4.58 77.44 59.25
CA LYS A 276 3.34 76.65 59.39
C LYS A 276 3.51 75.30 58.72
N ARG A 277 3.15 74.23 59.43
CA ARG A 277 3.12 72.89 58.82
C ARG A 277 2.05 72.81 57.73
N THR A 278 2.45 72.42 56.52
CA THR A 278 1.54 72.14 55.41
C THR A 278 1.41 70.66 55.09
N GLY A 279 2.32 69.83 55.62
CA GLY A 279 2.25 68.37 55.49
C GLY A 279 3.37 67.68 56.25
N GLY A 280 3.46 66.36 56.11
CA GLY A 280 4.52 65.56 56.70
C GLY A 280 4.38 64.09 56.29
N GLY A 281 5.29 63.27 56.78
CA GLY A 281 5.28 61.84 56.49
C GLY A 281 6.48 61.14 57.10
N PHE A 282 6.79 59.95 56.60
CA PHE A 282 7.91 59.17 57.06
C PHE A 282 8.64 58.48 55.92
N TRP A 283 9.83 57.99 56.24
CA TRP A 283 10.59 57.09 55.40
C TRP A 283 11.17 55.97 56.27
N LEU A 284 11.02 54.73 55.82
CA LEU A 284 11.51 53.53 56.48
C LEU A 284 12.56 52.86 55.61
N SER A 285 13.64 52.37 56.22
CA SER A 285 14.63 51.53 55.56
C SER A 285 15.14 50.45 56.50
N GLY A 286 15.22 49.23 55.95
CA GLY A 286 15.43 47.99 56.69
C GLY A 286 14.27 47.02 56.47
N ASP A 287 14.50 45.75 56.76
CA ASP A 287 13.49 44.70 56.62
C ASP A 287 12.45 44.82 57.74
N LEU A 288 11.17 44.95 57.39
CA LEU A 288 10.00 44.70 58.26
C LEU A 288 9.63 45.64 59.44
N PRO A 289 9.93 46.96 59.47
CA PRO A 289 9.16 47.86 60.33
C PRO A 289 7.83 48.25 59.68
N THR A 290 6.71 48.09 60.38
CA THR A 290 5.43 48.71 59.99
C THR A 290 5.26 50.04 60.73
N ALA A 291 5.01 51.12 59.99
CA ALA A 291 4.53 52.35 60.62
C ALA A 291 3.13 52.10 61.19
N SER A 292 3.02 52.17 62.52
CA SER A 292 1.74 52.07 63.20
C SER A 292 0.94 53.34 63.00
N ASP A 293 1.59 54.49 63.18
CA ASP A 293 0.93 55.80 63.14
C ASP A 293 1.82 56.85 62.48
N SER A 294 1.21 57.75 61.73
CA SER A 294 1.88 58.92 61.15
C SER A 294 0.90 60.07 61.09
N TYR A 295 1.05 61.04 61.98
CA TYR A 295 0.07 62.09 62.17
C TYR A 295 0.69 63.41 62.63
N PRO A 296 0.00 64.53 62.37
CA PRO A 296 0.40 65.82 62.90
C PRO A 296 0.34 65.83 64.44
N THR A 297 1.41 66.27 65.10
CA THR A 297 1.39 66.51 66.55
C THR A 297 1.68 67.99 66.82
N GLY A 298 0.90 68.61 67.71
CA GLY A 298 0.94 70.04 67.94
C GLY A 298 0.67 70.88 66.69
N SER A 299 0.96 72.18 66.78
CA SER A 299 0.74 73.14 65.68
C SER A 299 1.75 72.99 64.54
N ASN A 300 2.97 72.52 64.84
CA ASN A 300 4.11 72.63 63.93
C ASN A 300 4.93 71.34 63.76
N SER A 301 4.46 70.18 64.22
CA SER A 301 5.25 68.94 64.15
C SER A 301 4.52 67.79 63.48
N TRP A 302 5.28 66.80 63.02
CA TRP A 302 4.80 65.55 62.46
C TRP A 302 5.44 64.38 63.21
N LYS A 303 4.61 63.53 63.81
CA LYS A 303 5.06 62.39 64.61
C LYS A 303 4.76 61.10 63.87
N VAL A 304 5.73 60.19 63.91
CA VAL A 304 5.63 58.87 63.32
C VAL A 304 6.01 57.85 64.38
N THR A 305 5.16 56.85 64.55
CA THR A 305 5.36 55.75 65.49
C THR A 305 5.52 54.45 64.72
N ILE A 306 6.60 53.73 65.00
CA ILE A 306 6.94 52.46 64.37
C ILE A 306 6.77 51.35 65.40
N ALA A 307 6.14 50.26 64.99
CA ALA A 307 6.02 49.03 65.78
C ALA A 307 6.94 47.95 65.16
N GLY A 308 7.85 47.41 65.97
CA GLY A 308 8.74 46.32 65.59
C GLY A 308 8.35 45.00 66.26
N THR A 309 8.22 43.93 65.47
CA THR A 309 7.82 42.59 65.95
C THR A 309 8.99 41.65 66.24
N MET A 310 10.23 42.01 65.88
CA MET A 310 11.44 41.20 66.09
C MET A 310 12.65 42.10 66.39
N PRO A 311 13.71 41.60 67.04
CA PRO A 311 14.90 42.37 67.31
C PRO A 311 15.74 42.53 66.03
N ILE A 312 15.53 43.65 65.36
CA ILE A 312 16.24 44.05 64.14
C ILE A 312 16.58 45.53 64.24
N SER A 313 17.69 45.93 63.62
CA SER A 313 18.10 47.33 63.54
C SER A 313 17.46 47.95 62.31
N TYR A 314 16.64 48.99 62.49
CA TYR A 314 16.02 49.75 61.41
C TYR A 314 16.21 51.24 61.63
N THR A 315 16.41 51.97 60.53
CA THR A 315 16.45 53.42 60.54
C THR A 315 15.13 53.96 60.03
N TYR A 316 14.50 54.82 60.82
CA TYR A 316 13.26 55.49 60.42
C TYR A 316 13.38 57.00 60.59
N LYS A 317 12.76 57.71 59.65
CA LYS A 317 12.76 59.16 59.60
C LYS A 317 11.34 59.67 59.57
N SER A 318 11.00 60.61 60.46
CA SER A 318 9.83 61.48 60.27
C SER A 318 10.27 62.72 59.50
N TYR A 319 9.41 63.25 58.65
CA TYR A 319 9.59 64.56 58.06
C TYR A 319 8.34 65.41 58.15
N VAL A 320 8.53 66.72 58.18
CA VAL A 320 7.49 67.73 58.17
C VAL A 320 7.79 68.74 57.07
N VAL A 321 6.75 69.14 56.35
CA VAL A 321 6.82 70.16 55.30
C VAL A 321 6.29 71.47 55.89
N CYS A 322 7.13 72.49 55.84
CA CYS A 322 6.91 73.76 56.51
C CYS A 322 6.83 74.88 55.48
N LEU A 323 5.80 75.69 55.62
CA LEU A 323 5.60 76.92 54.87
C LEU A 323 6.11 78.09 55.72
N SER A 324 7.13 78.79 55.22
CA SER A 324 7.61 80.02 55.83
C SER A 324 7.12 81.23 55.03
N LEU A 325 6.70 82.28 55.75
CA LEU A 325 6.47 83.61 55.21
C LEU A 325 7.71 84.45 55.51
N TYR A 326 8.26 85.11 54.50
CA TYR A 326 9.29 86.14 54.62
C TYR A 326 8.77 87.47 54.10
#